data_AF-A0A4V6A6Y5-F1
#
_entry.id   AF-A0A4V6A6Y5-F1
#
_cell.length_a   1.000
_cell.length_b   1.000
_cell.length_c   1.000
_cell.angle_alpha   90.00
_cell.angle_beta   90.00
_cell.angle_gamma   90.00
#
_symmetry.space_group_name_H-M   'P 1'
#
loop_
_entity.id
_entity.type
_entity.pdbx_description
1 polymer ?
#
loop_
_entity_poly.entity_id
_entity_poly.type
_entity_poly.pdbx_seq_one_letter_code
_entity_poly.pdbx_strand_id
1 'polypeptide(L)'
;MNSHQYHRLQEIRETYLQESRKYLDRYFPPESFVEFCDHKRRYRSNFEDSECRKCGKMVERATSRRNHVAGHISALFECVVRGCSFLATTSTFSLHLKRVHSKKMKDLTKEELFEYRVQDGKAEVHQDREQGVA
;
A
#
# COMPACT_ATOMS: atom_id res chain seq x y z
N MET A 1 -23.11 34.37 -5.69
CA MET A 1 -21.71 34.84 -5.64
C MET A 1 -21.65 36.19 -6.35
N ASN A 2 -21.17 37.26 -5.71
CA ASN A 2 -21.14 38.61 -6.34
C ASN A 2 -19.89 38.78 -7.23
N SER A 3 -19.98 39.55 -8.32
CA SER A 3 -18.90 39.82 -9.28
C SER A 3 -17.61 40.28 -8.59
N HIS A 4 -17.73 41.16 -7.59
CA HIS A 4 -16.60 41.64 -6.80
C HIS A 4 -15.93 40.52 -5.97
N GLN A 5 -16.71 39.59 -5.42
CA GLN A 5 -16.18 38.44 -4.69
C GLN A 5 -15.48 37.46 -5.62
N TYR A 6 -15.99 37.29 -6.84
CA TYR A 6 -15.35 36.47 -7.86
C TYR A 6 -14.00 37.05 -8.28
N HIS A 7 -13.93 38.37 -8.54
CA HIS A 7 -12.68 39.05 -8.90
C HIS A 7 -11.62 38.90 -7.79
N ARG A 8 -12.03 39.14 -6.54
CA ARG A 8 -11.14 38.99 -5.38
C ARG A 8 -10.62 37.55 -5.24
N LEU A 9 -11.44 36.54 -5.52
CA LEU A 9 -11.02 35.14 -5.48
C LEU A 9 -10.04 34.79 -6.61
N GLN A 10 -10.20 35.37 -7.79
CA GLN A 10 -9.24 35.20 -8.88
C GLN A 10 -7.89 35.83 -8.53
N GLU A 11 -7.88 37.05 -8.00
CA GLU A 11 -6.66 37.72 -7.54
C GLU A 11 -5.92 36.89 -6.48
N ILE A 12 -6.63 36.38 -5.47
CA ILE A 12 -6.03 35.53 -4.42
C ILE A 12 -5.44 34.25 -5.04
N ARG A 13 -6.14 33.63 -5.98
CA ARG A 13 -5.69 32.41 -6.66
C ARG A 13 -4.43 32.66 -7.48
N GLU A 14 -4.39 33.76 -8.24
CA GLU A 14 -3.23 34.14 -9.03
C GLU A 14 -2.01 34.43 -8.15
N THR A 15 -2.23 35.15 -7.05
CA THR A 15 -1.19 35.46 -6.06
C THR A 15 -0.60 34.17 -5.47
N TYR A 16 -1.45 33.24 -5.04
CA TYR A 16 -1.03 31.93 -4.53
C TYR A 16 -0.26 31.09 -5.57
N LEU A 17 -0.73 31.07 -6.82
CA LEU A 17 -0.04 30.36 -7.91
C LEU A 17 1.33 30.99 -8.24
N GLN A 18 1.46 32.31 -8.11
CA GLN A 18 2.72 33.01 -8.34
C GLN A 18 3.71 32.78 -7.20
N GLU A 19 3.26 32.77 -5.95
CA GLU A 19 4.11 32.46 -4.80
C GLU A 19 4.53 30.98 -4.78
N SER A 20 3.60 30.05 -4.99
CA SER A 20 3.91 28.61 -5.03
C SER A 20 4.93 28.26 -6.10
N ARG A 21 4.87 28.87 -7.30
CA ARG A 21 5.87 28.68 -8.36
C ARG A 21 7.31 28.95 -7.92
N LYS A 22 7.54 29.92 -7.03
CA LYS A 22 8.89 30.21 -6.49
C LYS A 22 9.47 29.06 -5.67
N TYR A 23 8.60 28.23 -5.08
CA TYR A 23 9.00 27.10 -4.25
C TYR A 23 8.88 25.77 -4.98
N LEU A 24 8.08 25.69 -6.05
CA LEU A 24 7.97 24.51 -6.89
C LEU A 24 9.34 24.09 -7.40
N ASP A 25 10.17 25.01 -7.91
CA ASP A 25 11.52 24.67 -8.39
C ASP A 25 12.47 24.15 -7.28
N ARG A 26 12.19 24.50 -6.01
CA ARG A 26 13.01 24.11 -4.85
C ARG A 26 12.67 22.71 -4.34
N TYR A 27 11.41 22.29 -4.44
CA TYR A 27 10.93 21.01 -3.93
C TYR A 27 10.63 19.99 -5.04
N PHE A 28 10.27 20.48 -6.21
CA PHE A 28 9.99 19.77 -7.44
C PHE A 28 10.68 20.52 -8.59
N PRO A 29 12.03 20.58 -8.61
CA PRO A 29 12.75 21.13 -9.74
C PRO A 29 12.23 20.47 -11.01
N PRO A 30 12.00 21.21 -12.11
CA PRO A 30 11.64 20.62 -13.38
C PRO A 30 12.84 19.81 -13.89
N GLU A 31 12.95 18.57 -13.39
CA GLU A 31 13.66 17.49 -14.02
C GLU A 31 12.86 17.16 -15.29
N SER A 32 13.06 17.97 -16.32
CA SER A 32 12.86 17.50 -17.66
C SER A 32 13.70 16.22 -17.81
N PHE A 33 12.99 15.10 -17.75
CA PHE A 33 13.36 13.78 -18.26
C PHE A 33 13.93 12.70 -17.31
N VAL A 34 13.40 12.56 -16.08
CA VAL A 34 13.17 11.18 -15.59
C VAL A 34 11.77 10.78 -16.00
N GLU A 35 11.69 10.37 -17.27
CA GLU A 35 10.60 9.56 -17.79
C GLU A 35 10.27 8.51 -16.73
N PHE A 36 9.07 8.60 -16.14
CA PHE A 36 8.47 7.55 -15.34
C PHE A 36 8.26 6.33 -16.25
N CYS A 37 9.34 5.66 -16.59
CA CYS A 37 9.34 4.39 -17.27
C CYS A 37 9.03 3.33 -16.20
N ASP A 38 7.80 3.39 -15.67
CA ASP A 38 7.19 2.40 -14.78
C ASP A 38 7.15 0.99 -15.41
N HIS A 39 7.54 0.87 -16.68
CA HIS A 39 7.69 -0.41 -17.36
C HIS A 39 8.87 -1.26 -16.88
N LYS A 40 9.91 -0.71 -16.24
CA LYS A 40 11.08 -1.51 -15.82
C LYS A 40 10.91 -2.24 -14.48
N ARG A 41 9.81 -2.07 -13.75
CA ARG A 41 9.51 -2.93 -12.58
C ARG A 41 8.98 -4.32 -12.94
N ARG A 42 8.54 -4.56 -14.19
CA ARG A 42 7.90 -5.83 -14.57
C ARG A 42 8.86 -6.99 -14.81
N TYR A 43 10.17 -6.74 -14.99
CA TYR A 43 11.12 -7.76 -15.42
C TYR A 43 12.28 -8.04 -14.45
N ARG A 44 12.11 -7.78 -13.15
CA ARG A 44 13.02 -8.35 -12.13
C ARG A 44 12.98 -9.88 -12.08
N SER A 45 11.92 -10.49 -12.61
CA SER A 45 11.68 -11.94 -12.56
C SER A 45 12.65 -12.79 -13.38
N ASN A 46 13.33 -12.20 -14.37
CA ASN A 46 14.21 -12.94 -15.29
C ASN A 46 15.61 -13.23 -14.72
N PHE A 47 15.96 -12.62 -13.59
CA PHE A 47 17.28 -12.78 -12.96
C PHE A 47 17.22 -13.56 -11.65
N GLU A 48 16.03 -14.03 -11.26
CA GLU A 48 15.85 -14.85 -10.06
C GLU A 48 15.82 -16.32 -10.44
N ASP A 49 16.69 -17.11 -9.81
CA ASP A 49 16.67 -18.57 -9.91
C ASP A 49 15.26 -19.09 -9.61
N SER A 50 14.80 -20.02 -10.45
CA SER A 50 13.48 -20.65 -10.28
C SER A 50 13.44 -21.55 -9.05
N GLU A 51 14.60 -21.98 -8.57
CA GLU A 51 14.75 -22.94 -7.48
C GLU A 51 14.94 -22.23 -6.13
N CYS A 52 14.14 -22.62 -5.13
CA CYS A 52 14.33 -22.14 -3.78
C CYS A 52 15.56 -22.82 -3.13
N ARG A 53 16.63 -22.06 -2.89
CA ARG A 53 17.86 -22.57 -2.24
C ARG A 53 17.66 -23.23 -0.87
N LYS A 54 16.59 -22.90 -0.13
CA LYS A 54 16.31 -23.49 1.19
C LYS A 54 15.71 -24.89 1.10
N CYS A 55 14.95 -25.19 0.05
CA CYS A 55 14.19 -26.46 -0.04
C CYS A 55 14.24 -27.15 -1.41
N GLY A 56 15.00 -26.62 -2.37
CA GLY A 56 15.14 -27.17 -3.72
C GLY A 56 13.89 -27.09 -4.59
N LYS A 57 12.80 -26.44 -4.13
CA LYS A 57 11.54 -26.41 -4.87
C LYS A 57 11.61 -25.41 -6.01
N MET A 58 11.27 -25.85 -7.23
CA MET A 58 11.11 -24.95 -8.37
C MET A 58 9.77 -24.20 -8.33
N VAL A 59 9.83 -22.88 -8.50
CA VAL A 59 8.71 -21.95 -8.52
C VAL A 59 8.91 -20.93 -9.64
N GLU A 60 8.25 -21.17 -10.77
CA GLU A 60 8.44 -20.44 -12.03
C GLU A 60 8.00 -18.97 -11.95
N ARG A 61 6.89 -18.69 -11.25
CA ARG A 61 6.30 -17.34 -11.20
C ARG A 61 6.88 -16.54 -10.06
N ALA A 62 7.35 -15.33 -10.34
CA ALA A 62 7.88 -14.41 -9.32
C ALA A 62 6.89 -14.08 -8.19
N THR A 63 5.59 -13.98 -8.50
CA THR A 63 4.52 -13.80 -7.50
C THR A 63 4.40 -15.01 -6.59
N SER A 64 4.50 -16.22 -7.15
CA SER A 64 4.49 -17.47 -6.39
C SER A 64 5.76 -17.66 -5.56
N ARG A 65 6.94 -17.20 -6.05
CA ARG A 65 8.20 -17.22 -5.28
C ARG A 65 8.09 -16.43 -3.97
N ARG A 66 7.53 -15.23 -4.01
CA ARG A 66 7.30 -14.41 -2.81
C ARG A 66 6.42 -15.12 -1.77
N ASN A 67 5.32 -15.74 -2.22
CA ASN A 67 4.44 -16.50 -1.32
C ASN A 67 5.11 -17.76 -0.78
N HIS A 68 5.90 -18.42 -1.61
CA HIS A 68 6.68 -19.58 -1.18
C HIS A 68 7.67 -19.22 -0.07
N VAL A 69 8.41 -18.12 -0.23
CA VAL A 69 9.33 -17.61 0.80
C VAL A 69 8.58 -17.19 2.06
N ALA A 70 7.40 -16.56 1.94
CA ALA A 70 6.60 -16.19 3.11
C ALA A 70 6.27 -17.38 4.03
N GLY A 71 6.04 -18.57 3.46
CA GLY A 71 5.87 -19.81 4.24
C GLY A 71 7.13 -20.26 4.99
N HIS A 72 8.33 -19.94 4.47
CA HIS A 72 9.60 -20.27 5.15
C HIS A 72 9.93 -19.36 6.33
N ILE A 73 9.41 -18.15 6.33
CA ILE A 73 9.64 -17.13 7.37
C ILE A 73 8.42 -16.93 8.27
N SER A 74 7.41 -17.81 8.15
CA SER A 74 6.14 -17.72 8.89
C SER A 74 5.45 -16.35 8.79
N ALA A 75 5.61 -15.66 7.66
CA ALA A 75 4.96 -14.37 7.38
C ALA A 75 3.56 -14.54 6.77
N LEU A 76 2.90 -15.65 7.09
CA LEU A 76 1.51 -15.91 6.74
C LEU A 76 0.63 -15.48 7.91
N PHE A 77 -0.52 -14.89 7.62
CA PHE A 77 -1.52 -14.54 8.63
C PHE A 77 -2.85 -15.18 8.30
N GLU A 78 -3.68 -15.36 9.33
CA GLU A 78 -5.01 -15.96 9.20
C GLU A 78 -6.01 -14.99 8.57
N CYS A 79 -6.96 -15.53 7.81
CA CYS A 79 -8.04 -14.72 7.25
C CYS A 79 -8.86 -14.10 8.39
N VAL A 80 -9.00 -12.77 8.35
CA VAL A 80 -9.77 -11.99 9.33
C VAL A 80 -11.29 -12.20 9.22
N VAL A 81 -11.77 -12.84 8.14
CA VAL A 81 -13.20 -13.13 7.99
C VAL A 81 -13.60 -14.25 8.94
N ARG A 82 -14.59 -13.99 9.79
CA ARG A 82 -15.01 -14.93 10.84
C ARG A 82 -15.33 -16.32 10.27
N GLY A 83 -14.74 -17.34 10.89
CA GLY A 83 -14.91 -18.74 10.50
C GLY A 83 -14.01 -19.20 9.34
N CYS A 84 -13.05 -18.38 8.90
CA CYS A 84 -12.07 -18.76 7.88
C CYS A 84 -10.67 -18.92 8.50
N SER A 85 -10.11 -20.14 8.43
CA SER A 85 -8.76 -20.46 8.91
C SER A 85 -7.71 -20.44 7.79
N PHE A 86 -8.01 -19.78 6.67
CA PHE A 86 -7.09 -19.72 5.54
C PHE A 86 -5.87 -18.85 5.86
N LEU A 87 -4.67 -19.39 5.66
CA LEU A 87 -3.43 -18.64 5.79
C LEU A 87 -3.07 -17.94 4.48
N ALA A 88 -2.95 -16.63 4.53
CA ALA A 88 -2.65 -15.79 3.38
C ALA A 88 -1.40 -14.92 3.59
N THR A 89 -0.80 -14.53 2.48
CA THR A 89 0.06 -13.33 2.42
C THR A 89 -0.77 -12.14 2.01
N THR A 90 -0.28 -10.92 2.24
CA THR A 90 -0.88 -9.67 1.72
C THR A 90 -1.27 -9.74 0.26
N SER A 91 -0.37 -10.29 -0.56
CA SER A 91 -0.57 -10.38 -2.01
C SER A 91 -1.65 -11.39 -2.42
N THR A 92 -1.89 -12.42 -1.61
CA THR A 92 -2.88 -13.46 -1.90
C THR A 92 -4.21 -13.23 -1.20
N PHE A 93 -4.22 -12.45 -0.12
CA PHE A 93 -5.40 -12.17 0.69
C PHE A 93 -6.52 -11.50 -0.12
N SER A 94 -6.19 -10.49 -0.95
CA SER A 94 -7.18 -9.83 -1.82
C SER A 94 -7.85 -10.78 -2.82
N LEU A 95 -7.09 -11.75 -3.36
CA LEU A 95 -7.62 -12.77 -4.26
C LEU A 95 -8.46 -13.80 -3.51
N HIS A 96 -8.01 -14.20 -2.31
CA HIS A 96 -8.76 -15.10 -1.43
C HIS A 96 -10.12 -14.51 -1.07
N LEU A 97 -10.17 -13.24 -0.61
CA LEU A 97 -11.42 -12.54 -0.32
C LEU A 97 -12.40 -12.55 -1.49
N LYS A 98 -11.90 -12.29 -2.71
CA LYS A 98 -12.75 -12.27 -3.91
C LYS A 98 -13.29 -13.65 -4.27
N ARG A 99 -12.49 -14.71 -4.11
CA ARG A 99 -12.86 -16.07 -4.55
C ARG A 99 -13.67 -16.83 -3.53
N VAL A 100 -13.32 -16.73 -2.26
CA VAL A 100 -13.91 -17.53 -1.17
C VAL A 100 -15.07 -16.78 -0.53
N HIS A 101 -14.92 -15.46 -0.34
CA HIS A 101 -15.92 -14.64 0.35
C HIS A 101 -16.71 -13.74 -0.60
N SER A 102 -16.37 -13.70 -1.89
CA SER A 102 -16.94 -12.74 -2.86
C SER A 102 -16.86 -11.28 -2.41
N LYS A 103 -15.92 -10.97 -1.51
CA LYS A 103 -15.68 -9.65 -0.92
C LYS A 103 -14.43 -8.99 -1.50
N LYS A 104 -14.35 -7.67 -1.45
CA LYS A 104 -13.14 -6.89 -1.66
C LYS A 104 -12.65 -6.31 -0.33
N MET A 105 -11.43 -5.80 -0.29
CA MET A 105 -10.87 -5.16 0.93
C MET A 105 -11.78 -4.07 1.52
N LYS A 106 -12.50 -3.34 0.64
CA LYS A 106 -13.43 -2.28 1.03
C LYS A 106 -14.77 -2.78 1.61
N ASP A 107 -15.08 -4.06 1.40
CA ASP A 107 -16.31 -4.70 1.86
C ASP A 107 -16.10 -5.41 3.21
N LEU A 108 -14.89 -5.30 3.79
CA LEU A 108 -14.59 -5.75 5.14
C LEU A 108 -15.20 -4.80 6.17
N THR A 109 -15.64 -5.36 7.29
CA THR A 109 -16.06 -4.60 8.47
C THR A 109 -14.88 -3.82 9.08
N LYS A 110 -15.17 -2.86 9.96
CA LYS A 110 -14.10 -2.05 10.59
C LYS A 110 -13.19 -2.92 11.46
N GLU A 111 -13.76 -3.93 12.08
CA GLU A 111 -13.11 -4.92 12.94
C GLU A 111 -12.19 -5.82 12.10
N GLU A 112 -12.72 -6.46 11.05
CA GLU A 112 -11.92 -7.29 10.11
C GLU A 112 -10.77 -6.48 9.49
N LEU A 113 -11.02 -5.21 9.13
CA LEU A 113 -10.01 -4.32 8.56
C LEU A 113 -8.93 -3.93 9.58
N PHE A 114 -9.32 -3.74 10.84
CA PHE A 114 -8.38 -3.47 11.93
C PHE A 114 -7.47 -4.67 12.19
N GLU A 115 -8.05 -5.87 12.33
CA GLU A 115 -7.28 -7.11 12.49
C GLU A 115 -6.29 -7.32 11.34
N TYR A 116 -6.72 -7.05 10.10
CA TYR A 116 -5.85 -7.16 8.92
C TYR A 116 -4.66 -6.20 9.03
N ARG A 117 -4.86 -4.96 9.48
CA ARG A 117 -3.76 -3.98 9.64
C ARG A 117 -2.78 -4.38 10.74
N VAL A 118 -3.27 -4.98 11.83
CA VAL A 118 -2.43 -5.48 12.92
C VAL A 118 -1.58 -6.65 12.43
N GLN A 119 -2.19 -7.62 11.75
CA GLN A 119 -1.49 -8.79 11.21
C GLN A 119 -0.52 -8.44 10.08
N ASP A 120 -0.85 -7.46 9.23
CA ASP A 120 0.01 -6.94 8.15
C ASP A 120 1.14 -6.02 8.67
N GLY A 121 1.19 -5.71 9.97
CA GLY A 121 2.22 -4.85 10.55
C GLY A 121 2.12 -3.37 10.13
N LYS A 122 0.93 -2.91 9.73
CA LYS A 122 0.66 -1.50 9.32
C LYS A 122 -0.08 -0.69 10.37
N ALA A 123 -0.37 -1.27 11.53
CA ALA A 123 -0.91 -0.52 12.65
C ALA A 123 0.25 0.05 13.47
N GLU A 124 0.45 1.37 13.43
CA GLU A 124 1.21 2.06 14.47
C GLU A 124 0.41 1.99 15.76
N VAL A 125 0.97 1.29 16.76
CA VAL A 125 0.42 1.28 18.12
C VAL A 125 0.68 2.67 18.71
N HIS A 126 -0.30 3.56 18.61
CA HIS A 126 -0.32 4.76 19.45
C HIS A 126 -0.53 4.29 20.89
N GLN A 127 0.57 4.25 21.64
CA GLN A 127 0.56 4.01 23.07
C GLN A 127 0.17 5.32 23.76
N ASP A 128 -1.13 5.54 23.93
CA ASP A 128 -1.63 6.62 24.79
C ASP A 128 -1.27 6.28 26.24
N ARG A 129 -0.18 6.90 26.72
CA ARG A 129 0.22 6.92 28.11
C ARG A 129 -0.75 7.82 28.86
N GLU A 130 -1.81 7.22 29.42
CA GLU A 130 -2.57 7.80 30.52
C GLU A 130 -1.60 8.17 31.64
N GLN A 131 -1.34 9.47 31.83
CA GLN A 131 -0.77 9.97 33.08
C GLN A 131 -1.94 10.34 33.97
N GLY A 132 -2.10 9.52 35.00
CA GLY A 132 -3.10 9.67 36.05
C GLY A 132 -3.02 11.04 36.72
N VAL A 133 -4.22 11.55 36.97
CA VAL A 133 -4.53 12.57 37.96
C VAL A 133 -4.05 12.08 39.34
N ALA A 134 -3.20 12.87 39.99
CA ALA A 134 -3.09 12.96 41.45
C ALA A 134 -2.52 14.34 41.80
#